data_AF-A0A8H9HA84-F1
#
_entry.id   AF-A0A8H9HA84-F1
#
_cell.length_a   1.000
_cell.length_b   1.000
_cell.length_c   1.000
_cell.angle_alpha   90.00
_cell.angle_beta   90.00
_cell.angle_gamma   90.00
#
_symmetry.space_group_name_H-M   'P 1'
#
loop_
_entity.id
_entity.type
_entity.pdbx_description
1 polymer ?
#
loop_
_entity_poly.entity_id
_entity_poly.type
_entity_poly.pdbx_seq_one_letter_code
_entity_poly.pdbx_strand_id
1 'polypeptide(L)'
;MSRTRIRSTPVDQACAAAVDLARRAAENIARPGEVGEHLGFDNEGDRVVTHYFECLDRAYRGWRWAVTVTRAARARVVTVSETVLLPGSGALLPPRWVPWNERLRPGDLGVGDLLPVEADDDRLVPGFASADEDIDKQAIFELGLGRARVLSVLGRDLAARRWTAGEPGPHTPIAHAAPAQCSTCGFYWPLAGALGLGFGVCANEYAPDDGRVVSADHGCGAHSEATTVPSMVVDAAPPILDDMGYDIIESGSVDEAGSEPLGHA
;
A
#
# COMPACT_ATOMS: atom_id res chain seq x y z
N MET A 1 33.43 -6.62 -23.63
CA MET A 1 33.20 -5.17 -23.84
C MET A 1 34.39 -4.43 -23.27
N SER A 2 35.22 -3.84 -24.14
CA SER A 2 36.41 -3.09 -23.73
C SER A 2 35.96 -1.86 -22.92
N ARG A 3 36.36 -1.77 -21.65
CA ARG A 3 36.12 -0.57 -20.82
C ARG A 3 36.97 0.54 -21.42
N THR A 4 36.34 1.45 -22.17
CA THR A 4 36.96 2.70 -22.61
C THR A 4 37.47 3.41 -21.36
N ARG A 5 38.79 3.43 -21.19
CA ARG A 5 39.45 4.13 -20.08
C ARG A 5 39.30 5.62 -20.38
N ILE A 6 38.29 6.26 -19.79
CA ILE A 6 38.10 7.71 -19.87
C ILE A 6 39.37 8.32 -19.27
N ARG A 7 40.14 9.04 -20.11
CA ARG A 7 41.33 9.76 -19.66
C ARG A 7 40.84 10.85 -18.70
N SER A 8 41.22 10.78 -17.43
CA SER A 8 40.91 11.85 -16.48
C SER A 8 41.57 13.14 -16.98
N THR A 9 40.75 14.13 -17.36
CA THR A 9 41.26 15.45 -17.73
C THR A 9 41.88 16.08 -16.49
N PRO A 10 43.07 16.69 -16.56
CA PRO A 10 43.63 17.40 -15.42
C PRO A 10 42.68 18.51 -14.97
N VAL A 11 42.55 18.65 -13.65
CA VAL A 11 41.66 19.66 -13.03
C VAL A 11 42.14 21.07 -13.40
N ASP A 12 41.21 21.89 -13.89
CA ASP A 12 41.49 23.30 -14.11
C ASP A 12 41.65 24.04 -12.78
N GLN A 13 42.85 24.53 -12.49
CA GLN A 13 43.17 25.14 -11.21
C GLN A 13 42.36 26.42 -10.93
N ALA A 14 42.00 27.18 -11.98
CA ALA A 14 41.18 28.37 -11.79
C ALA A 14 39.75 27.99 -11.39
N CYS A 15 39.16 26.97 -12.03
CA CYS A 15 37.87 26.43 -11.63
C CYS A 15 37.92 25.85 -10.21
N ALA A 16 38.92 25.02 -9.88
CA ALA A 16 39.05 24.43 -8.54
C ALA A 16 39.26 25.47 -7.42
N ALA A 17 39.86 26.62 -7.73
CA ALA A 17 40.02 27.73 -6.78
C ALA A 17 38.77 28.62 -6.67
N ALA A 18 37.75 28.44 -7.50
CA ALA A 18 36.58 29.32 -7.59
C ALA A 18 35.51 29.03 -6.51
N VAL A 19 35.93 28.62 -5.30
CA VAL A 19 35.04 28.26 -4.18
C VAL A 19 34.13 29.43 -3.80
N ASP A 20 34.65 30.66 -3.70
CA ASP A 20 33.85 31.83 -3.31
C ASP A 20 32.81 32.21 -4.37
N LEU A 21 33.14 32.03 -5.65
CA LEU A 21 32.19 32.26 -6.74
C LEU A 21 31.05 31.24 -6.66
N ALA A 22 31.39 29.97 -6.43
CA ALA A 22 30.42 28.90 -6.27
C ALA A 22 29.54 29.10 -5.03
N ARG A 23 30.12 29.48 -3.88
CA ARG A 23 29.39 29.78 -2.65
C ARG A 23 28.36 30.90 -2.86
N ARG A 24 28.78 32.03 -3.43
CA ARG A 24 27.88 33.16 -3.72
C ARG A 24 26.75 32.74 -4.66
N ALA A 25 27.01 31.87 -5.63
CA ALA A 25 25.98 31.38 -6.53
C ALA A 25 24.96 30.50 -5.81
N ALA A 26 25.39 29.62 -4.89
CA ALA A 26 24.48 28.88 -4.02
C ALA A 26 23.65 29.81 -3.12
N GLU A 27 24.29 30.79 -2.48
CA GLU A 27 23.64 31.74 -1.57
C GLU A 27 22.64 32.65 -2.27
N ASN A 28 22.81 32.93 -3.58
CA ASN A 28 21.85 33.70 -4.36
C ASN A 28 20.53 32.95 -4.61
N ILE A 29 20.53 31.62 -4.52
CA ILE A 29 19.35 30.77 -4.74
C ILE A 29 18.75 30.28 -3.41
N ALA A 30 19.62 29.91 -2.47
CA ALA A 30 19.24 29.44 -1.15
C ALA A 30 18.61 30.56 -0.29
N ARG A 31 17.86 30.20 0.76
CA ARG A 31 17.48 31.21 1.75
C ARG A 31 18.70 31.58 2.60
N PRO A 32 18.70 32.76 3.24
CA PRO A 32 19.82 33.20 4.06
C PRO A 32 20.21 32.17 5.13
N GLY A 33 21.48 31.75 5.12
CA GLY A 33 22.02 30.79 6.10
C GLY A 33 21.80 29.31 5.77
N GLU A 34 21.27 28.96 4.59
CA GLU A 34 21.02 27.56 4.20
C GLU A 34 22.18 26.89 3.43
N VAL A 35 23.28 27.62 3.18
CA VAL A 35 24.51 27.12 2.55
C VAL A 35 25.60 26.97 3.61
N GLY A 36 25.99 25.73 3.91
CA GLY A 36 26.96 25.39 4.95
C GLY A 36 28.40 25.29 4.44
N GLU A 37 29.16 24.37 5.04
CA GLU A 37 30.58 24.17 4.77
C GLU A 37 30.85 23.69 3.34
N HIS A 38 32.04 24.02 2.81
CA HIS A 38 32.49 23.49 1.52
C HIS A 38 32.94 22.04 1.69
N LEU A 39 32.28 21.13 0.98
CA LEU A 39 32.46 19.68 1.11
C LEU A 39 33.51 19.12 0.14
N GLY A 40 34.05 19.96 -0.75
CA GLY A 40 34.99 19.58 -1.80
C GLY A 40 34.44 19.86 -3.20
N PHE A 41 35.09 19.28 -4.21
CA PHE A 41 34.68 19.44 -5.61
C PHE A 41 34.96 18.18 -6.40
N ASP A 42 34.19 17.98 -7.47
CA ASP A 42 34.42 16.95 -8.49
C ASP A 42 34.83 17.60 -9.82
N ASN A 43 35.67 16.89 -10.57
CA ASN A 43 36.13 17.31 -11.89
C ASN A 43 35.28 16.64 -12.97
N GLU A 44 34.34 17.40 -13.52
CA GLU A 44 33.35 16.91 -14.47
C GLU A 44 33.87 16.89 -15.92
N GLY A 45 34.94 17.63 -16.22
CA GLY A 45 35.47 17.68 -17.58
C GLY A 45 36.57 18.73 -17.80
N ASP A 46 36.88 19.00 -19.07
CA ASP A 46 37.85 20.04 -19.42
C ASP A 46 37.33 21.43 -19.01
N ARG A 47 37.93 22.01 -17.97
CA ARG A 47 37.54 23.30 -17.39
C ARG A 47 36.09 23.32 -16.91
N VAL A 48 35.63 22.22 -16.34
CA VAL A 48 34.32 22.12 -15.68
C VAL A 48 34.53 21.44 -14.33
N VAL A 49 34.18 22.14 -13.25
CA VAL A 49 34.33 21.67 -11.87
C VAL A 49 33.02 21.93 -11.13
N THR A 50 32.57 20.96 -10.33
CA THR A 50 31.38 21.11 -9.50
C THR A 50 31.78 21.17 -8.04
N HIS A 51 31.54 22.31 -7.40
CA HIS A 51 31.76 22.51 -5.96
C HIS A 51 30.54 22.06 -5.17
N TYR A 52 30.77 21.38 -4.06
CA TYR A 52 29.71 20.96 -3.15
C TYR A 52 29.72 21.74 -1.85
N PHE A 53 28.54 22.14 -1.38
CA PHE A 53 28.35 22.74 -0.06
C PHE A 53 27.26 22.01 0.70
N GLU A 54 27.38 21.94 2.02
CA GLU A 54 26.34 21.37 2.87
C GLU A 54 25.03 22.15 2.71
N CYS A 55 23.90 21.44 2.63
CA CYS A 55 22.58 22.05 2.70
C CYS A 55 22.11 22.06 4.16
N LEU A 56 21.87 23.25 4.72
CA LEU A 56 21.41 23.41 6.09
C LEU A 56 19.88 23.54 6.20
N ASP A 57 19.16 23.52 5.07
CA ASP A 57 17.69 23.49 5.07
C ASP A 57 17.19 22.17 5.67
N ARG A 58 16.34 22.28 6.70
CA ARG A 58 15.74 21.15 7.41
C ARG A 58 14.82 20.31 6.52
N ALA A 59 14.31 20.86 5.42
CA ALA A 59 13.52 20.14 4.43
C ALA A 59 14.38 19.19 3.55
N TYR A 60 15.68 19.44 3.44
CA TYR A 60 16.59 18.72 2.55
C TYR A 60 17.75 18.06 3.31
N ARG A 61 17.43 17.33 4.38
CA ARG A 61 18.43 16.63 5.19
C ARG A 61 19.28 15.67 4.36
N GLY A 62 20.60 15.79 4.49
CA GLY A 62 21.56 14.96 3.76
C GLY A 62 21.73 15.31 2.29
N TRP A 63 21.09 16.39 1.80
CA TRP A 63 21.33 16.96 0.49
C TRP A 63 22.51 17.93 0.54
N ARG A 64 23.05 18.26 -0.64
CA ARG A 64 24.17 19.19 -0.82
C ARG A 64 23.90 20.11 -2.00
N TRP A 65 24.30 21.37 -1.86
CA TRP A 65 24.37 22.29 -2.99
C TRP A 65 25.49 21.84 -3.92
N ALA A 66 25.23 21.79 -5.21
CA ALA A 66 26.19 21.47 -6.25
C ALA A 66 26.23 22.63 -7.24
N VAL A 67 27.39 23.28 -7.33
CA VAL A 67 27.59 24.46 -8.17
C VAL A 67 28.65 24.16 -9.21
N THR A 68 28.20 23.99 -10.45
CA THR A 68 29.08 23.73 -11.58
C THR A 68 29.62 25.05 -12.10
N VAL A 69 30.94 25.20 -12.06
CA VAL A 69 31.67 26.34 -12.63
C VAL A 69 32.47 25.89 -13.83
N THR A 70 32.61 26.78 -14.80
CA THR A 70 33.37 26.52 -16.02
C THR A 70 34.18 27.72 -16.47
N ARG A 71 35.25 27.47 -17.22
CA ARG A 71 36.06 28.51 -17.85
C ARG A 71 36.14 28.26 -19.35
N ALA A 72 35.53 29.15 -20.12
CA ALA A 72 35.55 29.08 -21.57
C ALA A 72 36.99 29.08 -22.14
N ALA A 73 37.17 28.52 -23.33
CA ALA A 73 38.48 28.45 -23.96
C ALA A 73 39.08 29.84 -24.16
N ARG A 74 40.35 30.00 -23.75
CA ARG A 74 41.11 31.26 -23.78
C ARG A 74 40.57 32.35 -22.84
N ALA A 75 39.48 32.12 -22.12
CA ALA A 75 38.99 33.03 -21.08
C ALA A 75 39.87 32.95 -19.83
N ARG A 76 40.02 34.09 -19.15
CA ARG A 76 40.73 34.19 -17.86
C ARG A 76 39.78 34.19 -16.66
N VAL A 77 38.48 34.24 -16.91
CA VAL A 77 37.42 34.37 -15.90
C VAL A 77 36.63 33.07 -15.83
N VAL A 78 36.38 32.60 -14.61
CA VAL A 78 35.50 31.46 -14.33
C VAL A 78 34.07 31.96 -14.21
N THR A 79 33.12 31.24 -14.81
CA THR A 79 31.68 31.54 -14.79
C THR A 79 30.90 30.39 -14.18
N VAL A 80 29.74 30.67 -13.61
CA VAL A 80 28.81 29.65 -13.10
C VAL A 80 27.97 29.13 -14.26
N SER A 81 27.88 27.81 -14.41
CA SER A 81 27.02 27.15 -15.39
C SER A 81 25.64 26.86 -14.81
N GLU A 82 25.61 26.29 -13.60
CA GLU A 82 24.37 25.90 -12.92
C GLU A 82 24.60 25.82 -11.41
N THR A 83 23.49 25.87 -10.68
CA THR A 83 23.44 25.66 -9.24
C THR A 83 22.21 24.81 -8.96
N VAL A 84 22.43 23.62 -8.45
CA VAL A 84 21.39 22.62 -8.21
C VAL A 84 21.54 22.04 -6.81
N LEU A 85 20.45 21.48 -6.29
CA LEU A 85 20.48 20.74 -5.04
C LEU A 85 20.47 19.25 -5.36
N LEU A 86 21.48 18.52 -4.90
CA LEU A 86 21.64 17.09 -5.18
C LEU A 86 21.57 16.26 -3.90
N PRO A 87 21.02 15.04 -3.97
CA PRO A 87 21.02 14.14 -2.83
C PRO A 87 22.45 13.71 -2.51
N GLY A 88 22.85 13.84 -1.24
CA GLY A 88 24.06 13.24 -0.70
C GLY A 88 23.79 11.83 -0.16
N SER A 89 24.79 11.22 0.48
CA SER A 89 24.69 9.86 1.03
C SER A 89 23.68 9.71 2.16
N GLY A 90 23.32 10.81 2.82
CA GLY A 90 22.31 10.84 3.88
C GLY A 90 20.91 11.29 3.41
N ALA A 91 20.74 11.55 2.11
CA ALA A 91 19.46 12.04 1.59
C ALA A 91 18.42 10.91 1.54
N LEU A 92 17.20 11.22 1.94
CA LEU A 92 16.04 10.36 1.70
C LEU A 92 15.65 10.47 0.21
N LEU A 93 15.79 9.36 -0.51
CA LEU A 93 15.42 9.25 -1.91
C LEU A 93 14.03 8.64 -2.06
N PRO A 94 13.27 9.00 -3.12
CA PRO A 94 12.05 8.31 -3.44
C PRO A 94 12.34 6.83 -3.76
N PRO A 95 11.35 5.93 -3.60
CA PRO A 95 11.47 4.57 -4.08
C PRO A 95 11.75 4.56 -5.58
N ARG A 96 12.36 3.47 -6.05
CA ARG A 96 12.60 3.28 -7.49
C ARG A 96 11.26 3.38 -8.23
N TRP A 97 11.27 4.08 -9.36
CA TRP A 97 10.10 4.15 -10.24
C TRP A 97 9.67 2.76 -10.70
N VAL A 98 8.36 2.52 -10.68
CA VAL A 98 7.72 1.25 -11.06
C VAL A 98 6.70 1.53 -12.17
N PRO A 99 6.65 0.71 -13.24
CA PRO A 99 5.64 0.80 -14.29
C PRO A 99 4.20 0.84 -13.76
N TRP A 100 3.29 1.50 -14.48
CA TRP A 100 1.92 1.69 -14.00
C TRP A 100 1.16 0.38 -13.80
N ASN A 101 1.35 -0.60 -14.67
CA ASN A 101 0.70 -1.91 -14.64
C ASN A 101 1.16 -2.73 -13.43
N GLU A 102 2.41 -2.59 -13.00
CA GLU A 102 2.94 -3.21 -11.78
C GLU A 102 2.47 -2.51 -10.50
N ARG A 103 1.86 -1.33 -10.59
CA ARG A 103 1.29 -0.61 -9.44
C ARG A 103 -0.18 -0.93 -9.18
N LEU A 104 -0.85 -1.63 -10.11
CA LEU A 104 -2.27 -1.95 -10.00
C LEU A 104 -2.57 -2.83 -8.79
N ARG A 105 -3.63 -2.47 -8.08
CA ARG A 105 -4.19 -3.20 -6.96
C ARG A 105 -5.61 -3.67 -7.28
N PRO A 106 -6.11 -4.72 -6.59
CA PRO A 106 -7.51 -5.09 -6.68
C PRO A 106 -8.41 -3.88 -6.38
N GLY A 107 -9.34 -3.59 -7.28
CA GLY A 107 -10.27 -2.46 -7.16
C GLY A 107 -9.84 -1.16 -7.86
N ASP A 108 -8.62 -1.09 -8.43
CA ASP A 108 -8.14 0.12 -9.10
C ASP A 108 -8.82 0.40 -10.45
N LEU A 109 -9.45 -0.61 -11.06
CA LEU A 109 -10.12 -0.48 -12.35
C LEU A 109 -11.51 0.15 -12.20
N GLY A 110 -11.76 1.22 -12.96
CA GLY A 110 -13.02 1.92 -13.03
C GLY A 110 -13.72 1.84 -14.40
N VAL A 111 -14.71 2.71 -14.58
CA VAL A 111 -15.50 2.76 -15.82
C VAL A 111 -14.62 3.26 -16.97
N GLY A 112 -14.49 2.44 -18.02
CA GLY A 112 -13.73 2.76 -19.23
C GLY A 112 -12.28 2.32 -19.19
N ASP A 113 -11.78 1.81 -18.06
CA ASP A 113 -10.43 1.26 -17.98
C ASP A 113 -10.36 -0.09 -18.70
N LEU A 114 -9.32 -0.25 -19.51
CA LEU A 114 -8.98 -1.52 -20.14
C LEU A 114 -7.66 -1.99 -19.55
N LEU A 115 -7.67 -3.19 -18.96
CA LEU A 115 -6.46 -3.88 -18.54
C LEU A 115 -6.13 -4.96 -19.58
N PRO A 116 -5.16 -4.72 -20.48
CA PRO A 116 -4.75 -5.70 -21.46
C PRO A 116 -4.18 -6.93 -20.75
N VAL A 117 -4.52 -8.10 -21.28
CA VAL A 117 -3.95 -9.37 -20.81
C VAL A 117 -2.67 -9.62 -21.60
N GLU A 118 -1.60 -10.00 -20.89
CA GLU A 118 -0.36 -10.40 -21.53
C GLU A 118 -0.55 -11.63 -22.44
N ALA A 119 0.27 -11.73 -23.48
CA ALA A 119 0.13 -12.81 -24.47
C ALA A 119 0.36 -14.20 -23.83
N ASP A 120 1.25 -14.25 -22.84
CA ASP A 120 1.77 -15.42 -22.11
C ASP A 120 1.30 -15.48 -20.65
N ASP A 121 0.10 -14.96 -20.35
CA ASP A 121 -0.48 -15.08 -19.00
C ASP A 121 -0.82 -16.55 -18.66
N ASP A 122 0.00 -17.18 -17.82
CA ASP A 122 -0.13 -18.57 -17.36
C ASP A 122 -1.46 -18.88 -16.65
N ARG A 123 -2.21 -17.85 -16.21
CA ARG A 123 -3.53 -18.02 -15.59
C ARG A 123 -4.61 -18.37 -16.61
N LEU A 124 -4.32 -18.26 -17.92
CA LEU A 124 -5.27 -18.45 -18.99
C LEU A 124 -4.78 -19.50 -20.00
N VAL A 125 -5.71 -20.28 -20.52
CA VAL A 125 -5.49 -21.23 -21.62
C VAL A 125 -6.55 -21.02 -22.71
N PRO A 126 -6.30 -21.41 -23.98
CA PRO A 126 -7.31 -21.30 -25.03
C PRO A 126 -8.56 -22.11 -24.69
N GLY A 127 -9.75 -21.52 -24.87
CA GLY A 127 -11.02 -22.16 -24.52
C GLY A 127 -11.42 -23.36 -25.39
N PHE A 128 -10.67 -23.64 -26.46
CA PHE A 128 -10.85 -24.80 -27.34
C PHE A 128 -9.78 -25.89 -27.14
N ALA A 129 -8.74 -25.63 -26.33
CA ALA A 129 -7.61 -26.54 -26.17
C ALA A 129 -7.92 -27.62 -25.12
N SER A 130 -8.89 -28.49 -25.44
CA SER A 130 -9.09 -29.85 -24.89
C SER A 130 -10.45 -30.36 -25.38
N ALA A 131 -10.56 -30.69 -26.66
CA ALA A 131 -11.70 -31.47 -27.16
C ALA A 131 -11.18 -32.80 -27.70
N ASP A 132 -11.30 -33.85 -26.89
CA ASP A 132 -11.51 -35.20 -27.41
C ASP A 132 -12.94 -35.24 -28.01
N GLU A 133 -13.17 -36.05 -29.04
CA GLU A 133 -14.40 -35.97 -29.86
C GLU A 133 -15.69 -36.40 -29.13
N ASP A 134 -15.60 -36.89 -27.88
CA ASP A 134 -16.69 -37.45 -27.07
C ASP A 134 -17.20 -36.55 -25.92
N ILE A 135 -16.99 -35.23 -25.97
CA ILE A 135 -17.35 -34.33 -24.85
C ILE A 135 -18.82 -33.82 -24.95
N ASP A 136 -19.63 -34.19 -23.94
CA ASP A 136 -21.04 -33.81 -23.79
C ASP A 136 -21.28 -32.29 -23.76
N LYS A 137 -22.43 -31.82 -24.27
CA LYS A 137 -22.78 -30.39 -24.43
C LYS A 137 -22.80 -29.60 -23.12
N GLN A 138 -22.96 -30.27 -21.99
CA GLN A 138 -22.87 -29.64 -20.66
C GLN A 138 -21.41 -29.39 -20.25
N ALA A 139 -20.50 -30.31 -20.57
CA ALA A 139 -19.07 -30.09 -20.45
C ALA A 139 -18.58 -28.99 -21.42
N ILE A 140 -19.23 -28.81 -22.58
CA ILE A 140 -18.94 -27.69 -23.50
C ILE A 140 -19.10 -26.32 -22.81
N PHE A 141 -20.18 -26.11 -22.05
CA PHE A 141 -20.39 -24.83 -21.33
C PHE A 141 -19.49 -24.69 -20.10
N GLU A 142 -19.30 -25.78 -19.34
CA GLU A 142 -18.43 -25.80 -18.16
C GLU A 142 -16.94 -25.64 -18.49
N LEU A 143 -16.48 -26.16 -19.63
CA LEU A 143 -15.13 -25.95 -20.17
C LEU A 143 -14.95 -24.57 -20.84
N GLY A 144 -16.04 -23.83 -21.02
CA GLY A 144 -16.03 -22.49 -21.62
C GLY A 144 -15.84 -22.50 -23.14
N LEU A 145 -16.23 -23.56 -23.83
CA LEU A 145 -16.27 -23.62 -25.29
C LEU A 145 -17.21 -22.51 -25.81
N GLY A 146 -16.61 -21.49 -26.43
CA GLY A 146 -17.24 -20.22 -26.80
C GLY A 146 -16.47 -18.98 -26.32
N ARG A 147 -15.60 -19.14 -25.31
CA ARG A 147 -14.66 -18.10 -24.86
C ARG A 147 -13.30 -18.29 -25.51
N ALA A 148 -12.67 -17.20 -25.94
CA ALA A 148 -11.33 -17.26 -26.55
C ALA A 148 -10.28 -17.85 -25.58
N ARG A 149 -10.39 -17.51 -24.29
CA ARG A 149 -9.54 -18.02 -23.21
C ARG A 149 -10.38 -18.35 -21.97
N VAL A 150 -9.95 -19.34 -21.20
CA VAL A 150 -10.53 -19.76 -19.93
C VAL A 150 -9.43 -19.90 -18.87
N LEU A 151 -9.80 -19.97 -17.59
CA LEU A 151 -8.82 -20.15 -16.52
C LEU A 151 -8.05 -21.46 -16.70
N SER A 152 -6.72 -21.38 -16.58
CA SER A 152 -5.85 -22.55 -16.45
C SER A 152 -6.04 -23.22 -15.09
N VAL A 153 -5.38 -24.37 -14.88
CA VAL A 153 -5.31 -25.00 -13.55
C VAL A 153 -4.69 -24.04 -12.53
N LEU A 154 -3.61 -23.35 -12.91
CA LEU A 154 -2.95 -22.34 -12.08
C LEU A 154 -3.89 -21.17 -11.78
N GLY A 155 -4.61 -20.67 -12.78
CA GLY A 155 -5.59 -19.59 -12.59
C GLY A 155 -6.69 -19.95 -11.60
N ARG A 156 -7.19 -21.20 -11.65
CA ARG A 156 -8.16 -21.72 -10.68
C ARG A 156 -7.59 -21.85 -9.27
N ASP A 157 -6.39 -22.40 -9.13
CA ASP A 157 -5.71 -22.55 -7.83
C ASP A 157 -5.44 -21.18 -7.17
N LEU A 158 -4.94 -20.21 -7.93
CA LEU A 158 -4.72 -18.84 -7.44
C LEU A 158 -6.03 -18.17 -7.00
N ALA A 159 -7.12 -18.38 -7.74
CA ALA A 159 -8.43 -17.86 -7.37
C ALA A 159 -8.96 -18.51 -6.09
N ALA A 160 -8.90 -19.84 -5.99
CA ALA A 160 -9.31 -20.59 -4.81
C ALA A 160 -8.56 -20.13 -3.56
N ARG A 161 -7.22 -20.05 -3.62
CA ARG A 161 -6.40 -19.57 -2.49
C ARG A 161 -6.78 -18.17 -2.04
N ARG A 162 -6.97 -17.24 -2.99
CA ARG A 162 -7.38 -15.86 -2.68
C ARG A 162 -8.76 -15.83 -2.01
N TRP A 163 -9.72 -16.60 -2.50
CA TRP A 163 -11.07 -16.62 -1.93
C TRP A 163 -11.10 -17.26 -0.55
N THR A 164 -10.41 -18.39 -0.34
CA THR A 164 -10.30 -19.03 0.98
C THR A 164 -9.57 -18.16 2.00
N ALA A 165 -8.53 -17.42 1.59
CA ALA A 165 -7.80 -16.52 2.47
C ALA A 165 -8.50 -15.16 2.68
N GLY A 166 -9.52 -14.86 1.88
CA GLY A 166 -10.23 -13.58 1.90
C GLY A 166 -11.33 -13.51 2.96
N GLU A 167 -12.02 -12.38 2.96
CA GLU A 167 -13.20 -12.13 3.81
C GLU A 167 -14.32 -13.19 3.70
N PRO A 168 -14.65 -13.70 2.48
CA PRO A 168 -15.65 -14.75 2.31
C PRO A 168 -15.07 -16.18 2.52
N GLY A 169 -13.94 -16.28 3.23
CA GLY A 169 -13.25 -17.52 3.56
C GLY A 169 -13.63 -18.08 4.93
N PRO A 170 -13.26 -19.33 5.24
CA PRO A 170 -13.67 -20.03 6.46
C PRO A 170 -12.97 -19.57 7.75
N HIS A 171 -11.89 -18.81 7.64
CA HIS A 171 -11.02 -18.46 8.77
C HIS A 171 -11.23 -17.04 9.31
N THR A 172 -12.38 -16.45 9.00
CA THR A 172 -12.72 -15.10 9.48
C THR A 172 -13.47 -15.17 10.81
N PRO A 173 -13.42 -14.11 11.64
CA PRO A 173 -14.17 -14.07 12.90
C PRO A 173 -15.68 -14.30 12.71
N ILE A 174 -16.26 -13.77 11.62
CA ILE A 174 -17.68 -13.98 11.31
C ILE A 174 -17.98 -15.44 10.95
N ALA A 175 -17.10 -16.10 10.18
CA ALA A 175 -17.23 -17.52 9.86
C ALA A 175 -17.18 -18.41 11.10
N HIS A 176 -16.29 -18.09 12.05
CA HIS A 176 -16.19 -18.81 13.32
C HIS A 176 -17.38 -18.57 14.27
N ALA A 177 -17.99 -17.37 14.23
CA ALA A 177 -19.15 -17.04 15.05
C ALA A 177 -20.48 -17.50 14.44
N ALA A 178 -20.50 -17.82 13.14
CA ALA A 178 -21.70 -18.24 12.45
C ALA A 178 -22.22 -19.59 12.97
N PRO A 179 -23.55 -19.75 13.09
CA PRO A 179 -24.14 -20.98 13.63
C PRO A 179 -24.03 -22.18 12.68
N ALA A 180 -23.80 -21.94 11.39
CA ALA A 180 -23.71 -22.96 10.36
C ALA A 180 -22.92 -22.43 9.15
N GLN A 181 -22.48 -23.36 8.29
CA GLN A 181 -21.64 -23.08 7.13
C GLN A 181 -22.47 -22.94 5.85
N CYS A 182 -21.93 -22.25 4.85
CA CYS A 182 -22.57 -22.02 3.57
C CYS A 182 -23.00 -23.32 2.85
N SER A 183 -22.24 -24.40 2.98
CA SER A 183 -22.54 -25.71 2.39
C SER A 183 -23.88 -26.30 2.83
N THR A 184 -24.42 -25.87 3.97
CA THR A 184 -25.74 -26.29 4.48
C THR A 184 -26.82 -25.22 4.32
N CYS A 185 -26.49 -24.06 3.76
CA CYS A 185 -27.38 -22.91 3.67
C CYS A 185 -28.24 -22.97 2.41
N GLY A 186 -29.55 -22.74 2.54
CA GLY A 186 -30.46 -22.68 1.39
C GLY A 186 -30.21 -21.51 0.42
N PHE A 187 -29.49 -20.48 0.86
CA PHE A 187 -29.09 -19.34 0.01
C PHE A 187 -27.75 -19.54 -0.71
N TYR A 188 -27.08 -20.68 -0.51
CA TYR A 188 -25.82 -20.99 -1.17
C TYR A 188 -26.07 -21.56 -2.55
N TRP A 189 -25.66 -20.81 -3.58
CA TRP A 189 -25.72 -21.26 -4.97
C TRP A 189 -24.35 -21.80 -5.42
N PRO A 190 -24.17 -23.12 -5.61
CA PRO A 190 -22.86 -23.67 -5.96
C PRO A 190 -22.37 -23.18 -7.34
N LEU A 191 -21.07 -22.95 -7.47
CA LEU A 191 -20.47 -22.68 -8.78
C LEU A 191 -20.51 -23.92 -9.67
N ALA A 192 -20.44 -23.72 -10.99
CA ALA A 192 -20.31 -24.81 -11.95
C ALA A 192 -18.85 -25.31 -12.06
N GLY A 193 -18.69 -26.56 -12.53
CA GLY A 193 -17.39 -27.17 -12.82
C GLY A 193 -16.49 -27.38 -11.58
N ALA A 194 -15.18 -27.42 -11.81
CA ALA A 194 -14.20 -27.88 -10.82
C ALA A 194 -14.13 -27.06 -9.51
N LEU A 195 -14.60 -25.80 -9.51
CA LEU A 195 -14.64 -24.97 -8.29
C LEU A 195 -15.93 -25.15 -7.48
N GLY A 196 -16.97 -25.75 -8.06
CA GLY A 196 -18.29 -25.93 -7.43
C GLY A 196 -18.29 -26.78 -6.17
N LEU A 197 -17.29 -27.65 -6.01
CA LEU A 197 -17.15 -28.48 -4.80
C LEU A 197 -16.77 -27.67 -3.56
N GLY A 198 -16.09 -26.54 -3.72
CA GLY A 198 -15.57 -25.74 -2.61
C GLY A 198 -16.09 -24.31 -2.54
N PHE A 199 -16.75 -23.82 -3.59
CA PHE A 199 -17.17 -22.41 -3.68
C PHE A 199 -18.54 -22.26 -4.34
N GLY A 200 -19.26 -21.22 -3.91
CA GLY A 200 -20.58 -20.84 -4.41
C GLY A 200 -20.78 -19.34 -4.30
N VAL A 201 -21.98 -18.87 -4.61
CA VAL A 201 -22.39 -17.47 -4.45
C VAL A 201 -23.44 -17.39 -3.34
N CYS A 202 -23.32 -16.40 -2.47
CA CYS A 202 -24.38 -16.08 -1.51
C CYS A 202 -25.50 -15.30 -2.22
N ALA A 203 -26.74 -15.76 -2.10
CA ALA A 203 -27.93 -15.11 -2.66
C ALA A 203 -28.87 -14.53 -1.59
N ASN A 204 -28.37 -14.30 -0.38
CA ASN A 204 -29.15 -13.70 0.70
C ASN A 204 -28.87 -12.19 0.76
N GLU A 205 -29.85 -11.37 0.39
CA GLU A 205 -29.76 -9.90 0.38
C GLU A 205 -29.38 -9.27 1.74
N TYR A 206 -29.64 -9.99 2.84
CA TYR A 206 -29.30 -9.54 4.20
C TYR A 206 -27.92 -10.01 4.66
N ALA A 207 -27.27 -10.91 3.93
CA ALA A 207 -25.92 -11.33 4.23
C ALA A 207 -24.91 -10.27 3.77
N PRO A 208 -23.80 -10.06 4.51
CA PRO A 208 -22.72 -9.15 4.09
C PRO A 208 -22.07 -9.56 2.76
N ASP A 209 -22.16 -10.84 2.39
CA ASP A 209 -21.54 -11.42 1.21
C ASP A 209 -22.51 -11.63 0.03
N ASP A 210 -23.70 -11.02 0.04
CA ASP A 210 -24.65 -11.10 -1.07
C ASP A 210 -23.99 -10.80 -2.42
N GLY A 211 -24.25 -11.66 -3.41
CA GLY A 211 -23.68 -11.55 -4.76
C GLY A 211 -22.18 -11.82 -4.85
N ARG A 212 -21.50 -12.24 -3.77
CA ARG A 212 -20.07 -12.57 -3.76
C ARG A 212 -19.83 -14.08 -3.77
N VAL A 213 -18.66 -14.47 -4.26
CA VAL A 213 -18.18 -15.85 -4.14
C VAL A 213 -17.77 -16.11 -2.70
N VAL A 214 -18.33 -17.17 -2.11
CA VAL A 214 -18.08 -17.64 -0.74
C VAL A 214 -17.53 -19.06 -0.74
N SER A 215 -16.66 -19.36 0.22
CA SER A 215 -16.21 -20.73 0.48
C SER A 215 -17.35 -21.58 1.04
N ALA A 216 -17.40 -22.87 0.72
CA ALA A 216 -18.45 -23.78 1.19
C ALA A 216 -18.45 -23.93 2.73
N ASP A 217 -17.30 -23.73 3.36
CA ASP A 217 -17.08 -23.75 4.81
C ASP A 217 -17.09 -22.34 5.46
N HIS A 218 -17.40 -21.30 4.69
CA HIS A 218 -17.63 -19.95 5.23
C HIS A 218 -18.96 -19.87 6.00
N GLY A 219 -19.12 -18.85 6.86
CA GLY A 219 -20.37 -18.56 7.53
C GLY A 219 -20.56 -17.05 7.73
N CYS A 220 -21.75 -16.55 7.40
CA CYS A 220 -22.06 -15.12 7.43
C CYS A 220 -23.06 -14.71 8.53
N GLY A 221 -23.57 -15.68 9.31
CA GLY A 221 -24.59 -15.46 10.35
C GLY A 221 -26.03 -15.37 9.84
N ALA A 222 -26.24 -14.99 8.57
CA ALA A 222 -27.55 -14.94 7.91
C ALA A 222 -27.91 -16.28 7.23
N HIS A 223 -27.73 -17.39 7.95
CA HIS A 223 -28.00 -18.74 7.44
C HIS A 223 -29.53 -18.97 7.26
N SER A 224 -29.95 -19.78 6.28
CA SER A 224 -31.38 -20.04 6.02
C SER A 224 -32.11 -20.64 7.22
N GLU A 225 -31.39 -21.45 8.00
CA GLU A 225 -31.87 -22.08 9.24
C GLU A 225 -31.50 -21.29 10.51
N ALA A 226 -31.03 -20.04 10.39
CA ALA A 226 -30.69 -19.22 11.55
C ALA A 226 -31.97 -18.94 12.36
N THR A 227 -32.13 -19.68 13.45
CA THR A 227 -33.27 -19.52 14.35
C THR A 227 -32.90 -18.53 15.45
N THR A 228 -33.77 -17.56 15.71
CA THR A 228 -33.65 -16.72 16.90
C THR A 228 -33.86 -17.61 18.13
N VAL A 229 -32.80 -17.79 18.92
CA VAL A 229 -33.00 -18.32 20.27
C VAL A 229 -33.93 -17.33 20.97
N PRO A 230 -35.08 -17.76 21.52
CA PRO A 230 -35.95 -16.86 22.26
C PRO A 230 -35.10 -16.18 23.31
N SER A 231 -35.16 -14.85 23.36
CA SER A 231 -34.36 -14.06 24.30
C SER A 231 -34.61 -14.63 25.69
N MET A 232 -33.59 -15.25 26.29
CA MET A 232 -33.59 -15.64 27.70
C MET A 232 -33.36 -14.40 28.59
N VAL A 233 -33.74 -13.21 28.11
CA VAL A 233 -34.04 -12.09 28.99
C VAL A 233 -35.23 -12.54 29.81
N VAL A 234 -34.92 -13.20 30.92
CA VAL A 234 -35.77 -13.22 32.10
C VAL A 234 -36.09 -11.76 32.31
N ASP A 235 -37.37 -11.38 32.27
CA ASP A 235 -37.80 -10.02 32.61
C ASP A 235 -37.01 -9.62 33.86
N ALA A 236 -36.07 -8.69 33.70
CA ALA A 236 -35.30 -8.23 34.83
C ALA A 236 -36.34 -7.69 35.80
N ALA A 237 -36.44 -8.28 36.99
CA ALA A 237 -37.41 -7.85 37.98
C ALA A 237 -37.27 -6.33 38.10
N PRO A 238 -38.39 -5.57 38.06
CA PRO A 238 -38.31 -4.12 38.13
C PRO A 238 -37.45 -3.74 39.34
N PRO A 239 -36.56 -2.74 39.21
CA PRO A 239 -35.66 -2.38 40.29
C PRO A 239 -36.47 -2.11 41.56
N ILE A 240 -36.09 -2.74 42.67
CA ILE A 240 -36.70 -2.45 43.97
C ILE A 240 -36.20 -1.07 44.38
N LEU A 241 -37.05 -0.06 44.22
CA LEU A 241 -36.80 1.30 44.69
C LEU A 241 -37.18 1.36 46.17
N ASP A 242 -36.19 1.47 47.06
CA ASP A 242 -36.42 1.73 48.49
C ASP A 242 -36.63 3.24 48.71
N ASP A 243 -37.86 3.70 48.52
CA ASP A 243 -38.25 5.12 48.67
C ASP A 243 -38.49 5.54 50.13
N MET A 244 -38.26 4.64 51.09
CA MET A 244 -38.49 4.87 52.53
C MET A 244 -37.22 4.73 53.38
N GLY A 245 -36.15 4.18 52.83
CA GLY A 245 -34.82 4.14 53.45
C GLY A 245 -34.07 5.46 53.27
N TYR A 246 -33.64 6.06 54.37
CA TYR A 246 -32.67 7.14 54.35
C TYR A 246 -31.39 6.71 55.06
N ASP A 247 -30.25 6.92 54.42
CA ASP A 247 -28.95 6.72 55.03
C ASP A 247 -28.60 7.93 55.92
N ILE A 248 -28.42 7.70 57.22
CA ILE A 248 -27.99 8.74 58.16
C ILE A 248 -26.48 8.93 58.01
N ILE A 249 -26.07 10.01 57.37
CA ILE A 249 -24.66 10.42 57.29
C ILE A 249 -24.36 11.32 58.49
N GLU A 250 -23.52 10.87 59.42
CA GLU A 250 -23.05 11.72 60.52
C GLU A 250 -22.17 12.85 59.97
N SER A 251 -22.61 14.09 60.13
CA SER A 251 -21.84 15.29 59.77
C SER A 251 -20.75 15.55 60.81
N GLY A 252 -19.56 14.98 60.61
CA GLY A 252 -18.36 15.39 61.33
C GLY A 252 -17.95 16.82 60.91
N SER A 253 -17.78 17.71 61.88
CA SER A 253 -17.31 19.08 61.65
C SER A 253 -15.95 19.07 60.94
N VAL A 254 -15.86 19.80 59.83
CA VAL A 254 -14.61 20.00 59.09
C VAL A 254 -13.70 20.88 59.94
N ASP A 255 -12.61 20.32 60.47
CA ASP A 255 -11.52 21.12 61.03
C ASP A 255 -10.79 21.83 59.87
N GLU A 256 -10.88 23.16 59.83
CA GLU A 256 -10.13 24.05 58.91
C GLU A 256 -8.63 24.09 59.24
N ALA A 257 -7.91 22.99 59.04
CA ALA A 257 -6.44 23.00 59.13
C ALA A 257 -5.81 22.02 58.14
N GLY A 258 -5.37 22.55 56.98
CA GLY A 258 -4.44 21.86 56.09
C GLY A 258 -4.76 22.01 54.62
N SER A 259 -4.57 23.21 54.05
CA SER A 259 -4.42 23.33 52.60
C SER A 259 -3.02 22.88 52.20
N GLU A 260 -2.89 21.67 51.65
CA GLU A 260 -1.70 21.27 50.88
C GLU A 260 -2.05 21.07 49.39
N PRO A 261 -1.18 21.56 48.48
CA PRO A 261 -1.51 21.79 47.08
C PRO A 261 -1.49 20.51 46.25
N LEU A 262 -2.49 20.38 45.36
CA LEU A 262 -2.59 19.30 44.37
C LEU A 262 -1.41 19.37 43.38
N GLY A 263 -0.44 18.48 43.57
CA GLY A 263 0.64 18.25 42.62
C GLY A 263 0.13 17.56 41.36
N HIS A 264 0.06 18.31 40.27
CA HIS A 264 0.14 17.73 38.94
C HIS A 264 1.61 17.66 38.52
N ALA A 265 2.07 16.43 38.25
CA ALA A 265 3.18 16.13 37.35
C ALA A 265 2.65 15.14 36.31
#